data_AF-A0A0M1JN25-F1
#
_entry.id   AF-A0A0M1JN25-F1
#
_cell.length_a   1.000
_cell.length_b   1.000
_cell.length_c   1.000
_cell.angle_alpha   90.00
_cell.angle_beta   90.00
_cell.angle_gamma   90.00
#
_symmetry.space_group_name_H-M   'P 1'
#
loop_
_entity.id
_entity.type
_entity.pdbx_description
1 polymer ?
#
loop_
_entity_poly.entity_id
_entity_poly.type
_entity_poly.pdbx_seq_one_letter_code
_entity_poly.pdbx_strand_id
1 'polypeptide(L)'
;MTIEQYGLAKTQIANYHQGEIWAVNNIYEAGLPSWDLEILLLRLQVKASLTLPILTGEKAWSWLCVHQCSQPRSWQESEIKLAQNIALQLGIAVQQMESVQELRQESEKLASVVEQAVGREKAVAAIINRIRRSLDLPTIFQTTACEVRQLLQCDRVAIFRFEPNSNYSDGEILSEDVVPPFPSTIALKVHDNCFGGQYASQYQQGRMQVIADIYAGG
;
A
#
# COMPACT_ATOMS: atom_id res chain seq x y z
N MET A 1 -26.55 -0.63 -49.74
CA MET A 1 -26.57 -1.97 -50.35
C MET A 1 -26.66 -2.95 -49.20
N THR A 2 -27.72 -3.75 -49.20
CA THR A 2 -28.43 -4.28 -48.02
C THR A 2 -27.79 -5.55 -47.44
N ILE A 3 -27.86 -5.69 -46.11
CA ILE A 3 -27.29 -6.77 -45.28
C ILE A 3 -28.18 -8.03 -45.34
N GLU A 4 -28.39 -8.61 -46.53
CA GLU A 4 -29.32 -9.76 -46.67
C GLU A 4 -28.84 -10.90 -47.59
N GLN A 5 -27.57 -10.94 -48.01
CA GLN A 5 -27.15 -11.88 -49.07
C GLN A 5 -26.05 -12.89 -48.75
N TYR A 6 -25.89 -13.28 -47.48
CA TYR A 6 -25.20 -14.52 -47.14
C TYR A 6 -26.11 -15.39 -46.28
N GLY A 7 -26.87 -16.23 -46.98
CA GLY A 7 -27.70 -17.28 -46.39
C GLY A 7 -26.85 -18.15 -45.47
N LEU A 8 -27.18 -18.09 -44.18
CA LEU A 8 -26.63 -18.88 -43.10
C LEU A 8 -26.69 -20.36 -43.47
N ALA A 9 -25.53 -20.96 -43.77
CA ALA A 9 -25.34 -22.39 -43.62
C ALA A 9 -25.53 -22.73 -42.14
N LYS A 10 -26.76 -23.04 -41.76
CA LYS A 10 -27.17 -23.58 -40.47
C LYS A 10 -26.59 -24.98 -40.29
N THR A 11 -25.29 -25.11 -40.02
CA THR A 11 -24.75 -26.25 -39.26
C THR A 11 -23.35 -25.90 -38.77
N GLN A 12 -23.13 -25.97 -37.44
CA GLN A 12 -21.83 -25.86 -36.74
C GLN A 12 -21.33 -24.47 -36.35
N ILE A 13 -22.23 -23.54 -36.03
CA ILE A 13 -21.94 -22.53 -35.00
C ILE A 13 -23.06 -22.64 -33.97
N ALA A 14 -22.80 -23.33 -32.86
CA ALA A 14 -23.68 -23.24 -31.69
C ALA A 14 -23.49 -21.83 -31.11
N ASN A 15 -24.39 -20.92 -31.49
CA ASN A 15 -24.39 -19.54 -31.02
C ASN A 15 -25.40 -19.43 -29.86
N TYR A 16 -24.90 -19.10 -28.66
CA TYR A 16 -24.59 -17.74 -28.15
C TYR A 16 -25.78 -17.19 -27.37
N HIS A 17 -25.60 -16.99 -26.06
CA HIS A 17 -25.83 -15.76 -25.29
C HIS A 17 -25.49 -16.03 -23.80
N GLN A 18 -24.28 -15.65 -23.34
CA GLN A 18 -23.80 -15.48 -21.92
C GLN A 18 -22.39 -16.07 -21.62
N GLY A 19 -21.36 -15.73 -22.42
CA GLY A 19 -19.98 -16.20 -22.15
C GLY A 19 -19.67 -17.59 -22.71
N GLU A 20 -20.30 -17.95 -23.82
CA GLU A 20 -20.37 -19.32 -24.30
C GLU A 20 -19.21 -19.70 -25.23
N ILE A 21 -18.65 -20.87 -24.94
CA ILE A 21 -17.64 -21.60 -25.69
C ILE A 21 -17.84 -21.53 -27.22
N TRP A 22 -16.78 -21.21 -27.94
CA TRP A 22 -16.71 -21.16 -29.38
C TRP A 22 -16.01 -22.41 -29.94
N ALA A 23 -16.79 -23.33 -30.51
CA ALA A 23 -16.30 -24.55 -31.13
C ALA A 23 -16.41 -24.46 -32.66
N VAL A 24 -15.27 -24.38 -33.34
CA VAL A 24 -15.13 -24.36 -34.80
C VAL A 24 -14.47 -25.64 -35.25
N ASN A 25 -15.19 -26.41 -36.07
CA ASN A 25 -14.69 -27.70 -36.57
C ASN A 25 -13.75 -27.56 -37.76
N ASN A 26 -13.97 -26.54 -38.60
CA ASN A 26 -13.16 -26.22 -39.76
C ASN A 26 -13.09 -24.70 -39.98
N ILE A 27 -11.95 -24.07 -39.70
CA ILE A 27 -11.83 -22.61 -39.76
C ILE A 27 -11.95 -22.05 -41.18
N TYR A 28 -11.64 -22.85 -42.21
CA TYR A 28 -11.72 -22.43 -43.61
C TYR A 28 -13.16 -22.35 -44.13
N GLU A 29 -14.11 -22.94 -43.41
CA GLU A 29 -15.53 -23.02 -43.76
C GLU A 29 -16.43 -22.26 -42.77
N ALA A 30 -15.88 -21.80 -41.64
CA ALA A 30 -16.64 -21.29 -40.51
C ALA A 30 -17.15 -19.85 -40.66
N GLY A 31 -16.70 -19.10 -41.66
CA GLY A 31 -17.05 -17.68 -41.81
C GLY A 31 -16.66 -16.85 -40.58
N LEU A 32 -15.35 -16.74 -40.32
CA LEU A 32 -14.83 -16.14 -39.10
C LEU A 32 -15.26 -14.68 -38.91
N PRO A 33 -15.48 -14.23 -37.65
CA PRO A 33 -16.06 -12.92 -37.37
C PRO A 33 -15.12 -11.74 -37.65
N SER A 34 -13.80 -11.97 -37.72
CA SER A 34 -12.83 -10.94 -38.06
C SER A 34 -11.64 -11.49 -38.85
N TRP A 35 -11.12 -10.65 -39.74
CA TRP A 35 -9.95 -10.95 -40.56
C TRP A 35 -8.66 -11.07 -39.72
N ASP A 36 -8.54 -10.29 -38.65
CA ASP A 36 -7.40 -10.38 -37.71
C ASP A 36 -7.33 -11.75 -37.04
N LEU A 37 -8.48 -12.27 -36.60
CA LEU A 37 -8.58 -13.59 -35.99
C LEU A 37 -8.26 -14.69 -37.02
N GLU A 38 -8.78 -14.56 -38.24
CA GLU A 38 -8.49 -15.47 -39.33
C GLU A 38 -6.98 -15.54 -39.63
N ILE A 39 -6.32 -14.39 -39.81
CA ILE A 39 -4.87 -14.35 -40.05
C ILE A 39 -4.10 -14.98 -38.89
N LEU A 40 -4.47 -14.70 -37.64
CA LEU A 40 -3.83 -15.30 -36.47
C LEU A 40 -3.96 -16.83 -36.48
N LEU A 41 -5.17 -17.34 -36.68
CA LEU A 41 -5.44 -18.78 -36.71
C LEU A 41 -4.71 -19.47 -37.87
N LEU A 42 -4.66 -18.83 -39.05
CA LEU A 42 -3.90 -19.32 -40.20
C LEU A 42 -2.38 -19.37 -39.93
N ARG A 43 -1.82 -18.33 -39.29
CA ARG A 43 -0.39 -18.31 -38.89
C ARG A 43 -0.05 -19.41 -37.90
N LEU A 44 -0.97 -19.72 -36.99
CA LEU A 44 -0.88 -20.83 -36.05
C LEU A 44 -1.19 -22.20 -36.69
N GLN A 45 -1.49 -22.23 -37.99
CA GLN A 45 -1.88 -23.42 -38.76
C GLN A 45 -3.10 -24.14 -38.19
N VAL A 46 -3.98 -23.42 -37.50
CA VAL A 46 -5.19 -23.97 -36.91
C VAL A 46 -6.11 -24.43 -38.03
N LYS A 47 -6.77 -25.56 -37.82
CA LYS A 47 -7.81 -26.09 -38.71
C LYS A 47 -9.14 -26.27 -37.99
N ALA A 48 -9.11 -26.58 -36.69
CA ALA A 48 -10.26 -26.55 -35.79
C ALA A 48 -9.89 -25.87 -34.46
N SER A 49 -10.81 -25.14 -33.85
CA SER A 49 -10.60 -24.43 -32.58
C SER A 49 -11.75 -24.64 -31.61
N LEU A 50 -11.44 -24.83 -30.33
CA LEU A 50 -12.37 -24.79 -29.21
C LEU A 50 -11.86 -23.74 -28.24
N THR A 51 -12.57 -22.62 -28.15
CA THR A 51 -12.18 -21.45 -27.35
C THR A 51 -13.24 -21.17 -26.30
N LEU A 52 -12.86 -20.97 -25.05
CA LEU A 52 -13.80 -20.72 -23.96
C LEU A 52 -13.20 -19.78 -22.92
N PRO A 53 -14.01 -18.96 -22.23
CA PRO A 53 -13.46 -18.01 -21.28
C PRO A 53 -13.05 -18.71 -19.97
N ILE A 54 -11.96 -18.26 -19.38
CA ILE A 54 -11.60 -18.52 -17.98
C ILE A 54 -12.17 -17.35 -17.19
N LEU A 55 -13.10 -17.63 -16.28
CA LEU A 55 -13.80 -16.63 -15.48
C LEU A 55 -13.27 -16.61 -14.04
N THR A 56 -13.09 -15.43 -13.46
CA THR A 56 -12.90 -15.24 -12.01
C THR A 56 -14.14 -14.55 -11.45
N GLY A 57 -14.99 -15.31 -10.74
CA GLY A 57 -16.35 -14.87 -10.42
C GLY A 57 -17.16 -14.60 -11.69
N GLU A 58 -17.72 -13.38 -11.82
CA GLU A 58 -18.48 -12.95 -13.00
C GLU A 58 -17.60 -12.29 -14.08
N LYS A 59 -16.29 -12.16 -13.84
CA LYS A 59 -15.37 -11.43 -14.73
C LYS A 59 -14.66 -12.39 -15.68
N ALA A 60 -14.67 -12.08 -16.97
CA ALA A 60 -13.80 -12.74 -17.94
C ALA A 60 -12.33 -12.37 -17.69
N TRP A 61 -11.52 -13.35 -17.26
CA TRP A 61 -10.12 -13.16 -16.92
C TRP A 61 -9.21 -13.47 -18.13
N SER A 62 -9.47 -14.55 -18.86
CA SER A 62 -8.70 -14.93 -20.05
C SER A 62 -9.49 -15.88 -20.97
N TRP A 63 -8.86 -16.34 -22.05
CA TRP A 63 -9.34 -17.41 -22.92
C TRP A 63 -8.51 -18.68 -22.76
N LEU A 64 -9.19 -19.83 -22.71
CA LEU A 64 -8.61 -21.14 -22.97
C LEU A 64 -8.88 -21.49 -24.43
N CYS A 65 -7.83 -21.65 -25.23
CA CYS A 65 -7.92 -22.01 -26.65
C CYS A 65 -7.32 -23.41 -26.88
N VAL A 66 -8.11 -24.33 -27.41
CA VAL A 66 -7.69 -25.68 -27.78
C VAL A 66 -7.74 -25.79 -29.30
N HIS A 67 -6.61 -26.08 -29.94
CA HIS A 67 -6.49 -26.07 -31.40
C HIS A 67 -6.12 -27.44 -31.96
N GLN A 68 -6.71 -27.80 -33.10
CA GLN A 68 -6.25 -28.89 -33.95
C GLN A 68 -5.64 -28.29 -35.22
N CYS A 69 -4.34 -28.52 -35.44
CA CYS A 69 -3.62 -27.98 -36.60
C CYS A 69 -3.42 -29.00 -37.74
N SER A 70 -3.46 -30.31 -37.43
CA SER A 70 -3.19 -31.33 -38.45
C SER A 70 -4.33 -31.50 -39.46
N GLN A 71 -5.58 -31.47 -38.99
CA GLN A 71 -6.79 -31.62 -39.80
C GLN A 71 -7.98 -30.92 -39.14
N PRO A 72 -9.05 -30.58 -39.89
CA PRO A 72 -10.34 -30.24 -39.30
C PRO A 72 -10.82 -31.35 -38.34
N ARG A 73 -11.57 -30.98 -37.31
CA ARG A 73 -12.00 -31.88 -36.23
C ARG A 73 -13.43 -31.57 -35.84
N SER A 74 -14.27 -32.60 -35.72
CA SER A 74 -15.56 -32.47 -35.05
C SER A 74 -15.38 -32.56 -33.53
N TRP A 75 -15.54 -31.46 -32.82
CA TRP A 75 -15.46 -31.43 -31.35
C TRP A 75 -16.59 -32.26 -30.73
N GLN A 76 -16.22 -33.23 -29.88
CA GLN A 76 -17.20 -34.07 -29.19
C GLN A 76 -17.71 -33.36 -27.93
N GLU A 77 -18.95 -33.63 -27.51
CA GLU A 77 -19.49 -33.05 -26.28
C GLU A 77 -18.64 -33.35 -25.03
N SER A 78 -18.04 -34.53 -24.95
CA SER A 78 -17.15 -34.91 -23.85
C SER A 78 -15.89 -34.05 -23.80
N GLU A 79 -15.37 -33.64 -24.95
CA GLU A 79 -14.19 -32.77 -25.08
C GLU A 79 -14.53 -31.34 -24.67
N ILE A 80 -15.70 -30.87 -25.10
CA ILE A 80 -16.22 -29.56 -24.70
C ILE A 80 -16.44 -29.51 -23.19
N LYS A 81 -17.10 -30.53 -22.61
CA LYS A 81 -17.33 -30.66 -21.16
C LYS A 81 -16.02 -30.72 -20.37
N LEU A 82 -15.01 -31.44 -20.88
CA LEU A 82 -13.70 -31.48 -20.26
C LEU A 82 -13.02 -30.10 -20.26
N ALA A 83 -13.02 -29.42 -21.40
CA ALA A 83 -12.44 -28.08 -21.51
C ALA A 83 -13.16 -27.08 -20.58
N GLN A 84 -14.49 -27.12 -20.52
CA GLN A 84 -15.30 -26.32 -19.59
C GLN A 84 -14.89 -26.54 -18.13
N ASN A 85 -14.77 -27.80 -17.70
CA ASN A 85 -14.35 -28.11 -16.34
C ASN A 85 -12.93 -27.58 -16.05
N ILE A 86 -12.02 -27.69 -17.01
CA ILE A 86 -10.66 -27.14 -16.87
C ILE A 86 -10.70 -25.61 -16.72
N ALA A 87 -11.41 -24.90 -17.60
CA ALA A 87 -11.52 -23.45 -17.53
C ALA A 87 -12.14 -22.97 -16.21
N LEU A 88 -13.16 -23.67 -15.72
CA LEU A 88 -13.77 -23.37 -14.42
C LEU A 88 -12.77 -23.54 -13.27
N GLN A 89 -12.04 -24.66 -13.24
CA GLN A 89 -11.04 -24.92 -12.18
C GLN A 89 -9.88 -23.92 -12.24
N LEU A 90 -9.42 -23.54 -13.43
CA LEU A 90 -8.41 -22.50 -13.60
C LEU A 90 -8.90 -21.15 -13.08
N GLY A 91 -10.15 -20.78 -13.36
CA GLY A 91 -10.77 -19.57 -12.85
C GLY A 91 -10.78 -19.50 -11.32
N ILE A 92 -11.19 -20.59 -10.67
CA ILE A 92 -11.19 -20.72 -9.21
C ILE A 92 -9.76 -20.61 -8.66
N ALA A 93 -8.80 -21.30 -9.27
CA ALA A 93 -7.40 -21.29 -8.81
C ALA A 93 -6.75 -19.90 -8.92
N VAL A 94 -7.02 -19.18 -10.01
CA VAL A 94 -6.56 -17.79 -10.19
C VAL A 94 -7.17 -16.89 -9.12
N GLN A 95 -8.49 -16.97 -8.90
CA GLN A 95 -9.17 -16.17 -7.88
C GLN A 95 -8.60 -16.43 -6.48
N GLN A 96 -8.34 -17.69 -6.13
CA GLN A 96 -7.72 -18.04 -4.85
C GLN A 96 -6.30 -17.47 -4.72
N MET A 97 -5.50 -17.54 -5.79
CA MET A 97 -4.15 -17.00 -5.80
C MET A 97 -4.14 -15.49 -5.54
N GLU A 98 -5.02 -14.74 -6.22
CA GLU A 98 -5.16 -13.29 -6.05
C GLU A 98 -5.57 -12.95 -4.61
N SER A 99 -6.59 -13.62 -4.05
CA SER A 99 -7.02 -13.38 -2.66
C SER A 99 -5.94 -13.72 -1.61
N VAL A 100 -5.20 -14.82 -1.80
CA VAL A 100 -4.11 -15.19 -0.89
C VAL A 100 -2.97 -14.16 -0.95
N GLN A 101 -2.68 -13.63 -2.13
CA GLN A 101 -1.66 -12.60 -2.30
C GLN A 101 -2.07 -11.29 -1.61
N GLU A 102 -3.32 -10.86 -1.77
CA GLU A 102 -3.86 -9.67 -1.08
C GLU A 102 -3.76 -9.80 0.44
N LEU A 103 -4.20 -10.93 1.00
CA LEU A 103 -4.11 -11.21 2.43
C LEU A 103 -2.66 -11.20 2.94
N ARG A 104 -1.72 -11.73 2.17
CA ARG A 104 -0.29 -11.71 2.53
C ARG A 104 0.25 -10.29 2.57
N GLN A 105 -0.04 -9.48 1.56
CA GLN A 105 0.39 -8.09 1.50
C GLN A 105 -0.17 -7.27 2.67
N GLU A 106 -1.44 -7.47 3.00
CA GLU A 106 -2.07 -6.80 4.15
C GLU A 106 -1.42 -7.25 5.47
N SER A 107 -1.18 -8.55 5.64
CA SER A 107 -0.51 -9.07 6.84
C SER A 107 0.92 -8.55 7.00
N GLU A 108 1.69 -8.44 5.91
CA GLU A 108 3.05 -7.89 5.94
C GLU A 108 3.05 -6.41 6.34
N LYS A 109 2.10 -5.64 5.80
CA LYS A 109 1.93 -4.23 6.17
C LYS A 109 1.57 -4.06 7.64
N LEU A 110 0.62 -4.86 8.15
CA LEU A 110 0.25 -4.85 9.57
C LEU A 110 1.42 -5.23 10.46
N ALA A 111 2.19 -6.26 10.09
CA ALA A 111 3.38 -6.68 10.83
C ALA A 111 4.41 -5.54 10.93
N SER A 112 4.68 -4.83 9.84
CA SER A 112 5.59 -3.67 9.84
C SER A 112 5.11 -2.54 10.77
N VAL A 113 3.81 -2.24 10.80
CA VAL A 113 3.24 -1.24 11.71
C VAL A 113 3.41 -1.66 13.17
N VAL A 114 3.16 -2.93 13.48
CA VAL A 114 3.34 -3.47 14.84
C VAL A 114 4.81 -3.41 15.25
N GLU A 115 5.74 -3.79 14.37
CA GLU A 115 7.18 -3.69 14.63
C GLU A 115 7.62 -2.26 14.93
N GLN A 116 7.14 -1.28 14.15
CA GLN A 116 7.43 0.13 14.38
C GLN A 116 6.88 0.63 15.73
N ALA A 117 5.65 0.24 16.09
CA ALA A 117 5.03 0.59 17.36
C ALA A 117 5.82 0.00 18.55
N VAL A 118 6.19 -1.28 18.47
CA VAL A 118 7.03 -1.94 19.48
C VAL A 118 8.41 -1.28 19.58
N GLY A 119 9.01 -0.89 18.46
CA GLY A 119 10.26 -0.15 18.43
C GLY A 119 10.16 1.20 19.15
N ARG A 120 9.07 1.95 18.92
CA ARG A 120 8.78 3.21 19.59
C ARG A 120 8.60 3.04 21.10
N GLU A 121 7.82 2.05 21.54
CA GLU A 121 7.63 1.77 22.96
C GLU A 121 8.94 1.37 23.65
N LYS A 122 9.77 0.54 23.00
CA LYS A 122 11.09 0.18 23.51
C LYS A 122 12.00 1.40 23.64
N ALA A 123 11.98 2.32 22.69
CA ALA A 123 12.75 3.56 22.76
C ALA A 123 12.32 4.42 23.96
N VAL A 124 11.01 4.59 24.15
CA VAL A 124 10.45 5.30 25.33
C VAL A 124 10.87 4.62 26.64
N ALA A 125 10.76 3.29 26.73
CA ALA A 125 11.19 2.54 27.91
C ALA A 125 12.70 2.66 28.17
N ALA A 126 13.52 2.71 27.12
CA ALA A 126 14.97 2.91 27.24
C ALA A 126 15.31 4.30 27.77
N ILE A 127 14.65 5.35 27.27
CA ILE A 127 14.78 6.73 27.80
C ILE A 127 14.47 6.75 29.30
N ILE A 128 13.32 6.21 29.70
CA ILE A 128 12.90 6.17 31.11
C ILE A 128 13.93 5.43 31.98
N ASN A 129 14.45 4.30 31.51
CA ASN A 129 15.46 3.54 32.23
C ASN A 129 16.80 4.29 32.36
N ARG A 130 17.22 5.04 31.33
CA ARG A 130 18.43 5.89 31.39
C ARG A 130 18.27 7.02 32.39
N ILE A 131 17.13 7.70 32.39
CA ILE A 131 16.80 8.73 33.40
C ILE A 131 16.86 8.15 34.81
N ARG A 132 16.31 6.94 35.03
CA ARG A 132 16.32 6.29 36.36
C ARG A 132 17.69 5.80 36.83
N ARG A 133 18.61 5.46 35.91
CA ARG A 133 19.92 4.88 36.24
C ARG A 133 21.03 5.90 36.39
N SER A 134 20.86 7.10 35.85
CA SER A 134 21.82 8.17 36.07
C SER A 134 21.48 8.93 37.34
N LEU A 135 22.46 9.10 38.22
CA LEU A 135 22.44 10.09 39.30
C LEU A 135 23.21 11.35 38.89
N ASP A 136 23.61 11.43 37.61
CA ASP A 136 24.34 12.54 36.99
C ASP A 136 23.40 13.33 36.08
N LEU A 137 22.75 14.33 36.69
CA LEU A 137 21.74 15.19 36.06
C LEU A 137 22.22 15.83 34.74
N PRO A 138 23.46 16.36 34.62
CA PRO A 138 23.98 16.88 33.35
C PRO A 138 23.94 15.86 32.21
N THR A 139 24.39 14.63 32.44
CA THR A 139 24.40 13.57 31.42
C THR A 139 22.99 13.14 31.03
N ILE A 140 22.03 13.11 31.98
CA ILE A 140 20.62 12.80 31.69
C ILE A 140 20.05 13.82 30.71
N PHE A 141 20.19 15.11 31.03
CA PHE A 141 19.59 16.16 30.23
C PHE A 141 20.17 16.18 28.82
N GLN A 142 21.50 16.06 28.68
CA GLN A 142 22.14 16.02 27.36
C GLN A 142 21.72 14.82 26.52
N THR A 143 21.69 13.63 27.13
CA THR A 143 21.26 12.42 26.42
C THR A 143 19.80 12.52 26.00
N THR A 144 18.94 13.04 26.88
CA THR A 144 17.50 13.21 26.60
C THR A 144 17.26 14.21 25.47
N ALA A 145 17.93 15.36 25.49
CA ALA A 145 17.80 16.36 24.42
C ALA A 145 18.18 15.77 23.05
N CYS A 146 19.29 15.03 22.98
CA CYS A 146 19.73 14.36 21.76
C CYS A 146 18.73 13.30 21.26
N GLU A 147 18.26 12.42 22.14
CA GLU A 147 17.34 11.34 21.75
C GLU A 147 15.98 11.87 21.31
N VAL A 148 15.43 12.88 22.01
CA VAL A 148 14.16 13.51 21.64
C VAL A 148 14.29 14.23 20.29
N ARG A 149 15.40 14.95 20.04
CA ARG A 149 15.62 15.62 18.76
C ARG A 149 15.64 14.62 17.60
N GLN A 150 16.37 13.51 17.77
CA GLN A 150 16.43 12.45 16.76
C GLN A 150 15.07 11.77 16.55
N LEU A 151 14.33 11.49 17.62
CA LEU A 151 13.03 10.83 17.55
C LEU A 151 11.96 11.70 16.87
N LEU A 152 11.96 13.01 17.15
CA LEU A 152 11.00 13.97 16.57
C LEU A 152 11.47 14.56 15.23
N GLN A 153 12.70 14.26 14.81
CA GLN A 153 13.31 14.78 13.58
C GLN A 153 13.25 16.32 13.49
N CYS A 154 13.42 17.01 14.62
CA CYS A 154 13.44 18.46 14.68
C CYS A 154 14.88 19.01 14.70
N ASP A 155 15.01 20.32 14.52
CA ASP A 155 16.31 20.98 14.44
C ASP A 155 16.93 21.27 15.82
N ARG A 156 16.10 21.38 16.86
CA ARG A 156 16.54 21.73 18.21
C ARG A 156 15.64 21.16 19.29
N VAL A 157 16.24 20.67 20.37
CA VAL A 157 15.60 20.41 21.65
C VAL A 157 16.41 21.09 22.75
N ALA A 158 15.74 21.86 23.61
CA ALA A 158 16.36 22.52 24.75
C ALA A 158 15.58 22.18 26.04
N ILE A 159 16.32 21.97 27.12
CA ILE A 159 15.76 21.76 28.46
C ILE A 159 16.03 23.03 29.27
N PHE A 160 14.95 23.72 29.64
CA PHE A 160 15.01 24.98 30.37
C PHE A 160 14.71 24.78 31.86
N ARG A 161 15.47 25.45 32.73
CA ARG A 161 15.23 25.52 34.17
C ARG A 161 14.85 26.94 34.56
N PHE A 162 13.67 27.09 35.13
CA PHE A 162 13.24 28.33 35.77
C PHE A 162 13.98 28.58 37.08
N GLU A 163 14.23 29.84 37.40
CA GLU A 163 14.69 30.31 38.71
C GLU A 163 13.49 30.68 39.59
N PRO A 164 13.20 29.94 40.68
CA PRO A 164 12.04 30.24 41.52
C PRO A 164 12.14 31.58 42.25
N ASN A 165 13.36 32.01 42.57
CA ASN A 165 13.63 33.24 43.33
C ASN A 165 13.28 34.52 42.56
N SER A 166 13.16 34.45 41.23
CA SER A 166 12.75 35.56 40.37
C SER A 166 11.26 35.54 40.04
N ASN A 167 10.46 34.78 40.80
CA ASN A 167 9.07 34.49 40.46
C ASN A 167 8.93 33.82 39.07
N TYR A 168 9.88 32.94 38.72
CA TYR A 168 9.93 32.22 37.44
C TYR A 168 10.09 33.10 36.19
N SER A 169 10.44 34.38 36.36
CA SER A 169 10.74 35.29 35.26
C SER A 169 12.15 35.10 34.70
N ASP A 170 13.06 34.48 35.46
CA ASP A 170 14.41 34.14 35.00
C ASP A 170 14.56 32.63 34.84
N GLY A 171 15.53 32.25 34.01
CA GLY A 171 16.01 30.89 33.95
C GLY A 171 17.17 30.71 32.97
N GLU A 172 17.59 29.46 32.86
CA GLU A 172 18.72 29.08 32.02
C GLU A 172 18.46 27.77 31.27
N ILE A 173 19.17 27.59 30.17
CA ILE A 173 19.15 26.33 29.41
C ILE A 173 20.13 25.37 30.08
N LEU A 174 19.61 24.29 30.65
CA LEU A 174 20.42 23.25 31.29
C LEU A 174 21.10 22.34 30.25
N SER A 175 20.46 22.14 29.12
CA SER A 175 20.95 21.29 28.04
C SER A 175 20.29 21.65 26.72
N GLU A 176 21.04 21.52 25.64
CA GLU A 176 20.60 21.77 24.28
C GLU A 176 21.23 20.73 23.35
N ASP A 177 20.44 20.23 22.40
CA ASP A 177 20.93 19.57 21.20
C ASP A 177 20.36 20.28 19.98
N VAL A 178 21.26 20.71 19.08
CA VAL A 178 20.91 21.57 17.94
C VAL A 178 21.79 21.22 16.74
N VAL A 179 21.20 21.19 15.54
CA VAL A 179 21.92 20.93 14.30
C VAL A 179 22.51 22.21 13.70
N PRO A 180 23.65 22.16 12.97
CA PRO A 180 24.10 23.28 12.14
C PRO A 180 23.06 23.61 11.04
N PRO A 181 22.94 24.88 10.60
CA PRO A 181 23.73 26.05 10.95
C PRO A 181 23.17 26.87 12.13
N PHE A 182 22.22 26.32 12.91
CA PHE A 182 21.56 27.09 13.96
C PHE A 182 22.51 27.34 15.15
N PRO A 183 22.53 28.57 15.71
CA PRO A 183 23.44 28.90 16.81
C PRO A 183 22.98 28.28 18.12
N SER A 184 23.91 27.75 18.90
CA SER A 184 23.64 27.27 20.26
C SER A 184 23.23 28.43 21.18
N THR A 185 22.29 28.16 22.06
CA THR A 185 21.74 29.11 23.03
C THR A 185 22.07 28.80 24.48
N ILE A 186 22.86 27.75 24.74
CA ILE A 186 23.16 27.27 26.09
C ILE A 186 23.79 28.31 27.03
N ALA A 187 24.49 29.31 26.48
CA ALA A 187 25.11 30.39 27.25
C ALA A 187 24.17 31.59 27.53
N LEU A 188 22.94 31.57 27.01
CA LEU A 188 21.99 32.66 27.19
C LEU A 188 21.24 32.51 28.52
N LYS A 189 21.32 33.55 29.34
CA LYS A 189 20.36 33.74 30.44
C LYS A 189 19.07 34.30 29.84
N VAL A 190 17.95 33.63 30.11
CA VAL A 190 16.64 34.05 29.61
C VAL A 190 15.93 34.79 30.72
N HIS A 191 15.53 36.03 30.43
CA HIS A 191 14.69 36.84 31.28
C HIS A 191 13.40 37.14 30.53
N ASP A 192 12.27 36.66 31.05
CA ASP A 192 10.93 36.85 30.51
C ASP A 192 10.05 37.53 31.57
N ASN A 193 9.74 38.80 31.34
CA ASN A 193 8.88 39.61 32.21
C ASN A 193 7.40 39.18 32.18
N CYS A 194 6.97 38.39 31.19
CA CYS A 194 5.60 37.98 30.97
C CYS A 194 5.31 36.60 31.58
N PHE A 195 6.28 35.69 31.55
CA PHE A 195 6.07 34.29 31.96
C PHE A 195 5.71 34.13 33.45
N GLY A 196 6.49 34.77 34.33
CA GLY A 196 6.35 34.61 35.79
C GLY A 196 5.00 35.08 36.34
N GLY A 197 4.44 36.15 35.80
CA GLY A 197 3.18 36.73 36.26
C GLY A 197 1.92 36.08 35.68
N GLN A 198 1.98 35.59 34.43
CA GLN A 198 0.78 35.17 33.69
C GLN A 198 0.68 33.66 33.44
N TYR A 199 1.81 32.95 33.37
CA TYR A 199 1.86 31.57 32.86
C TYR A 199 2.48 30.57 33.84
N ALA A 200 3.32 31.00 34.79
CA ALA A 200 3.99 30.12 35.74
C ALA A 200 3.04 29.16 36.49
N SER A 201 1.89 29.67 36.97
CA SER A 201 0.87 28.86 37.66
C SER A 201 0.22 27.79 36.76
N GLN A 202 0.15 28.04 35.46
CA GLN A 202 -0.44 27.11 34.49
C GLN A 202 0.52 25.97 34.15
N TYR A 203 1.82 26.27 34.05
CA TYR A 203 2.86 25.26 33.84
C TYR A 203 3.07 24.37 35.07
N GLN A 204 2.90 24.91 36.29
CA GLN A 204 2.87 24.11 37.52
C GLN A 204 1.75 23.04 37.52
N GLN A 205 0.67 23.25 36.76
CA GLN A 205 -0.42 22.31 36.59
C GLN A 205 -0.20 21.32 35.41
N GLY A 206 0.98 21.32 34.79
CA GLY A 206 1.32 20.42 33.69
C GLY A 206 0.81 20.87 32.31
N ARG A 207 0.48 22.17 32.14
CA ARG A 207 0.08 22.70 30.83
C ARG A 207 1.22 22.53 29.80
N MET A 208 0.86 22.04 28.62
CA MET A 208 1.72 22.04 27.43
C MET A 208 1.30 23.18 26.51
N GLN A 209 2.26 23.82 25.84
CA GLN A 209 2.00 24.82 24.82
C GLN A 209 2.57 24.37 23.48
N VAL A 210 1.80 24.57 22.41
CA VAL A 210 2.20 24.29 21.03
C VAL A 210 1.96 25.56 20.23
N ILE A 211 3.04 26.11 19.66
CA ILE A 211 2.99 27.31 18.82
C ILE A 211 3.53 26.90 17.45
N ALA A 212 2.69 26.94 16.43
CA ALA A 212 3.08 26.53 15.07
C ALA A 212 3.96 27.60 14.38
N ASP A 213 3.68 28.88 14.63
CA ASP A 213 4.46 30.02 14.12
C ASP A 213 4.44 31.16 15.15
N ILE A 214 5.62 31.51 15.66
CA ILE A 214 5.80 32.56 16.68
C ILE A 214 5.57 33.98 16.12
N TYR A 215 5.53 34.16 14.80
CA TYR A 215 5.22 35.44 14.16
C TYR A 215 3.73 35.61 13.82
N ALA A 216 2.96 34.51 13.87
CA ALA A 216 1.53 34.51 13.61
C ALA A 216 0.66 34.44 14.89
N GLY A 217 1.26 34.16 16.04
CA GLY A 217 0.59 34.15 17.35
C GLY A 217 0.74 35.49 18.06
N GLY A 218 -0.38 36.20 18.25
CA GLY A 218 -0.48 37.36 19.13
C GLY A 218 -0.78 37.00 20.58
#